data_AF-A0A834Z7T6-F1
#
_entry.id   AF-A0A834Z7T6-F1
#
_cell.length_a   1.000
_cell.length_b   1.000
_cell.length_c   1.000
_cell.angle_alpha   90.00
_cell.angle_beta   90.00
_cell.angle_gamma   90.00
#
_symmetry.space_group_name_H-M   'P 1'
#
loop_
_entity.id
_entity.type
_entity.pdbx_description
1 polymer ?
#
loop_
_entity_poly.entity_id
_entity_poly.type
_entity_poly.pdbx_seq_one_letter_code
_entity_poly.pdbx_strand_id
1 'polypeptide(L)'
;MSAIHHDTTSDLRVVGNKLKDILGITNTSLKTRKVVVELCNIVATRGARLSAAGIFGILKKLGRDTVREGEKQRTVIAMDGGLFEHYTKFSECLESTLKELLGKEISESIVIEHSNDGSGIGAALLAASHSQYLDVESPESGQSD
;
A
#
# COMPACT_ATOMS: atom_id res chain seq x y z
N MET A 1 -14.65 8.45 1.99
CA MET A 1 -13.56 9.39 1.61
C MET A 1 -13.18 9.27 0.14
N SER A 2 -12.93 8.07 -0.41
CA SER A 2 -12.64 7.92 -1.86
C SER A 2 -13.68 8.62 -2.76
N ALA A 3 -14.97 8.42 -2.54
CA ALA A 3 -16.02 9.12 -3.30
C ALA A 3 -16.03 10.66 -3.14
N ILE A 4 -15.44 11.20 -2.07
CA ILE A 4 -15.31 12.66 -1.85
C ILE A 4 -14.19 13.23 -2.71
N HIS A 5 -13.06 12.51 -2.84
CA HIS A 5 -11.95 12.94 -3.70
C HIS A 5 -12.20 12.72 -5.19
N HIS A 6 -13.08 11.79 -5.56
CA HIS A 6 -13.52 11.60 -6.94
C HIS A 6 -14.65 12.55 -7.36
N ASP A 7 -15.11 13.45 -6.48
CA ASP A 7 -16.14 14.43 -6.83
C ASP A 7 -15.56 15.54 -7.70
N THR A 8 -15.82 15.47 -9.01
CA THR A 8 -15.40 16.48 -9.99
C THR A 8 -16.48 17.54 -10.26
N THR A 9 -17.61 17.50 -9.55
CA THR A 9 -18.69 18.47 -9.74
C THR A 9 -18.32 19.84 -9.14
N SER A 10 -18.72 20.91 -9.82
CA SER A 10 -18.40 22.29 -9.40
C SER A 10 -19.03 22.67 -8.05
N ASP A 11 -20.17 22.04 -7.71
CA ASP A 11 -20.91 22.26 -6.47
C ASP A 11 -20.63 21.20 -5.39
N LEU A 12 -19.71 20.25 -5.66
CA LEU A 12 -19.39 19.13 -4.78
C LEU A 12 -20.63 18.33 -4.37
N ARG A 13 -21.50 18.04 -5.34
CA ARG A 13 -22.78 17.37 -5.12
C ARG A 13 -22.63 15.98 -4.52
N VAL A 14 -21.61 15.21 -4.93
CA VAL A 14 -21.35 13.88 -4.35
C VAL A 14 -20.98 14.01 -2.89
N VAL A 15 -20.18 15.01 -2.52
CA VAL A 15 -19.88 15.31 -1.11
C VAL A 15 -21.16 15.65 -0.35
N GLY A 16 -21.99 16.53 -0.90
CA GLY A 16 -23.29 16.89 -0.31
C GLY A 16 -24.20 15.67 -0.07
N ASN A 17 -24.31 14.78 -1.07
CA ASN A 17 -25.08 13.55 -0.96
C ASN A 17 -24.50 12.61 0.09
N LYS A 18 -23.18 12.41 0.14
CA LYS A 18 -22.55 11.57 1.16
C LYS A 18 -22.75 12.11 2.57
N LEU A 19 -22.67 13.43 2.76
CA LEU A 19 -22.97 14.06 4.05
C LEU A 19 -24.43 13.84 4.47
N LYS A 20 -25.37 13.89 3.51
CA LYS A 20 -26.79 13.62 3.78
C LYS A 20 -27.06 12.15 4.05
N ASP A 21 -26.66 11.27 3.12
CA ASP A 21 -27.09 9.87 3.09
C ASP A 21 -26.41 9.03 4.18
N ILE A 22 -25.17 9.38 4.56
CA ILE A 22 -24.39 8.63 5.55
C ILE A 22 -24.44 9.30 6.93
N LEU A 23 -24.34 10.63 6.98
CA LEU A 23 -24.22 11.37 8.25
C LEU A 23 -25.48 12.15 8.63
N GLY A 24 -26.54 12.15 7.80
CA GLY A 24 -27.78 12.88 8.07
C GLY A 24 -27.65 14.40 7.96
N ILE A 25 -26.53 14.94 7.44
CA ILE A 25 -26.27 16.38 7.39
C ILE A 25 -26.83 16.96 6.09
N THR A 26 -27.97 17.66 6.19
CA THR A 26 -28.67 18.30 5.07
C THR A 26 -28.29 19.77 4.86
N ASN A 27 -28.69 20.35 3.72
CA ASN A 27 -28.58 21.79 3.43
C ASN A 27 -27.14 22.34 3.54
N THR A 28 -26.15 21.51 3.19
CA THR A 28 -24.73 21.89 3.27
C THR A 28 -24.39 22.92 2.20
N SER A 29 -23.78 24.03 2.63
CA SER A 29 -23.25 25.05 1.72
C SER A 29 -22.02 24.54 0.94
N LEU A 30 -21.72 25.13 -0.21
CA LEU A 30 -20.50 24.82 -0.97
C LEU A 30 -19.24 25.03 -0.11
N LYS A 31 -19.22 26.08 0.73
CA LYS A 31 -18.11 26.35 1.64
C LYS A 31 -17.89 25.19 2.62
N THR A 32 -18.96 24.67 3.22
CA THR A 32 -18.90 23.51 4.11
C THR A 32 -18.37 22.27 3.38
N ARG A 33 -18.86 22.01 2.16
CA ARG A 33 -18.42 20.85 1.37
C ARG A 33 -16.93 20.92 1.02
N LYS A 34 -16.41 22.13 0.69
CA LYS A 34 -14.97 22.35 0.46
C LYS A 34 -14.13 22.03 1.69
N VAL A 35 -14.55 22.45 2.88
CA VAL A 35 -13.86 22.12 4.13
C VAL A 35 -13.80 20.61 4.36
N VAL A 36 -14.88 19.88 4.04
CA VAL A 36 -14.91 18.41 4.15
C VAL A 36 -13.92 17.76 3.18
N VAL A 37 -13.81 18.25 1.94
CA VAL A 37 -12.81 17.77 0.97
C VAL A 37 -11.40 18.00 1.50
N GLU A 38 -11.12 19.19 2.03
CA GLU A 38 -9.82 19.54 2.61
C GLU A 38 -9.45 18.65 3.80
N LEU A 39 -10.40 18.39 4.71
CA LEU A 39 -10.20 17.45 5.81
C LEU A 39 -9.87 16.04 5.29
N CYS A 40 -10.62 15.55 4.30
CA CYS A 40 -10.34 14.25 3.69
C CYS A 40 -8.95 14.20 3.04
N ASN A 41 -8.50 15.31 2.42
CA ASN A 41 -7.15 15.43 1.86
C ASN A 41 -6.08 15.31 2.95
N ILE A 42 -6.26 15.99 4.09
CA ILE A 42 -5.33 15.92 5.23
C ILE A 42 -5.25 14.48 5.75
N VAL A 43 -6.39 13.82 5.97
CA VAL A 43 -6.43 12.44 6.50
C VAL A 43 -5.77 11.46 5.53
N ALA A 44 -6.11 11.51 4.24
CA ALA A 44 -5.56 10.62 3.23
C ALA A 44 -4.04 10.80 3.07
N THR A 45 -3.60 12.07 2.94
CA THR A 45 -2.17 12.41 2.81
C THR A 45 -1.38 11.94 4.03
N ARG A 46 -1.89 12.17 5.25
CA ARG A 46 -1.23 11.73 6.48
C ARG A 46 -1.08 10.19 6.50
N GLY A 47 -2.15 9.47 6.18
CA GLY A 47 -2.13 8.01 6.15
C GLY A 47 -1.14 7.46 5.12
N ALA A 48 -1.12 8.04 3.92
CA ALA A 48 -0.21 7.65 2.85
C ALA A 48 1.26 7.91 3.23
N ARG A 49 1.56 9.09 3.78
CA ARG A 49 2.92 9.45 4.21
C ARG A 49 3.45 8.56 5.33
N LEU A 50 2.62 8.24 6.33
CA LEU A 50 3.00 7.34 7.41
C LEU A 50 3.25 5.91 6.90
N SER A 51 2.42 5.43 5.97
CA SER A 51 2.58 4.11 5.34
C SER A 51 3.89 4.04 4.54
N ALA A 52 4.17 5.07 3.73
CA ALA A 52 5.41 5.19 2.98
C ALA A 52 6.64 5.21 3.90
N ALA A 53 6.58 5.88 5.05
CA ALA A 53 7.66 5.89 6.03
C ALA A 53 7.94 4.49 6.62
N GLY A 54 6.90 3.70 6.88
CA GLY A 54 7.05 2.31 7.32
C GLY A 54 7.74 1.43 6.28
N ILE A 55 7.31 1.53 5.02
CA ILE A 55 7.93 0.85 3.88
C ILE A 55 9.40 1.26 3.75
N PHE A 56 9.67 2.57 3.78
CA PHE A 56 11.02 3.12 3.71
C PHE A 56 11.92 2.59 4.85
N GLY A 57 11.38 2.46 6.07
CA GLY A 57 12.10 1.86 7.18
C GLY A 57 12.56 0.42 6.91
N ILE A 58 11.71 -0.39 6.27
CA ILE A 58 12.06 -1.76 5.86
C ILE A 58 13.15 -1.74 4.78
N LEU A 59 12.99 -0.90 3.74
CA LEU A 59 14.00 -0.75 2.69
C LEU A 59 15.36 -0.37 3.28
N LYS A 60 15.39 0.59 4.20
CA LYS A 60 16.60 1.00 4.91
C LYS A 60 17.20 -0.11 5.75
N LYS A 61 16.37 -0.86 6.48
CA LYS A 61 16.83 -2.01 7.27
C LYS A 61 17.48 -3.09 6.40
N LEU A 62 16.98 -3.28 5.18
CA LEU A 62 17.51 -4.23 4.20
C LEU A 62 18.69 -3.67 3.38
N GLY A 63 19.08 -2.40 3.60
CA GLY A 63 20.11 -1.72 2.81
C GLY A 63 19.72 -1.50 1.35
N ARG A 64 18.41 -1.36 1.08
CA ARG A 64 17.79 -1.10 -0.23
C ARG A 64 17.54 0.39 -0.48
N ASP A 65 17.92 1.25 0.45
CA ASP A 65 17.83 2.71 0.37
C ASP A 65 19.14 3.37 -0.12
N THR A 66 20.09 2.58 -0.60
CA THR A 66 21.39 3.07 -1.10
C THR A 66 21.80 2.33 -2.37
N VAL A 67 22.53 3.01 -3.25
CA VAL A 67 23.14 2.39 -4.43
C VAL A 67 24.41 1.69 -3.99
N ARG A 68 24.46 0.36 -4.12
CA ARG A 68 25.71 -0.40 -3.95
C ARG A 68 26.45 -0.39 -5.28
N GLU A 69 27.74 -0.06 -5.26
CA GLU A 69 28.58 -0.10 -6.46
C GLU A 69 28.54 -1.50 -7.07
N GLY A 70 28.13 -1.58 -8.34
CA GLY A 70 28.07 -2.81 -9.12
C GLY A 70 26.72 -3.54 -9.18
N GLU A 71 25.71 -3.15 -8.39
CA GLU A 71 24.42 -3.86 -8.36
C GLU A 71 23.22 -2.90 -8.44
N LYS A 72 22.62 -2.77 -9.62
CA LYS A 72 21.26 -2.21 -9.75
C LYS A 72 20.24 -3.23 -9.25
N GLN A 73 19.99 -3.24 -7.96
CA GLN A 73 19.01 -4.15 -7.36
C GLN A 73 17.59 -3.59 -7.50
N ARG A 74 16.83 -4.11 -8.47
CA ARG A 74 15.40 -3.81 -8.60
C ARG A 74 14.65 -4.43 -7.40
N THR A 75 13.87 -3.63 -6.69
CA THR A 75 13.02 -4.10 -5.60
C THR A 75 11.56 -3.91 -6.00
N VAL A 76 10.76 -4.97 -5.82
CA VAL A 76 9.31 -4.94 -6.02
C VAL A 76 8.63 -5.00 -4.65
N ILE A 77 7.72 -4.07 -4.41
CA ILE A 77 6.92 -4.00 -3.20
C ILE A 77 5.52 -4.46 -3.60
N ALA A 78 5.19 -5.69 -3.25
CA ALA A 78 3.86 -6.23 -3.44
C ALA A 78 2.90 -5.60 -2.41
N MET A 79 1.88 -4.90 -2.89
CA MET A 79 0.86 -4.23 -2.09
C MET A 79 -0.49 -4.88 -2.33
N ASP A 80 -1.20 -5.21 -1.25
CA ASP A 80 -2.56 -5.74 -1.28
C ASP A 80 -3.45 -4.83 -0.42
N GLY A 81 -4.73 -4.76 -0.76
CA GLY A 81 -5.76 -4.10 0.01
C GLY A 81 -6.51 -3.01 -0.77
N GLY A 82 -7.84 -3.01 -0.61
CA GLY A 82 -8.74 -2.10 -1.33
C GLY A 82 -8.50 -0.61 -1.12
N LEU A 83 -7.74 -0.21 -0.08
CA LEU A 83 -7.29 1.17 0.09
C LEU A 83 -6.28 1.57 -0.99
N PHE A 84 -5.27 0.73 -1.24
CA PHE A 84 -4.29 0.98 -2.29
C PHE A 84 -4.92 0.81 -3.68
N GLU A 85 -5.78 -0.21 -3.84
CA GLU A 85 -6.40 -0.55 -5.13
C GLU A 85 -7.44 0.48 -5.60
N HIS A 86 -8.33 0.94 -4.73
CA HIS A 86 -9.52 1.72 -5.14
C HIS A 86 -9.51 3.18 -4.70
N TYR A 87 -8.43 3.65 -4.07
CA TYR A 87 -8.31 5.03 -3.63
C TYR A 87 -7.06 5.69 -4.23
N THR A 88 -7.15 6.07 -5.50
CA THR A 88 -6.05 6.64 -6.30
C THR A 88 -5.30 7.77 -5.61
N LYS A 89 -6.01 8.68 -4.92
CA LYS A 89 -5.36 9.78 -4.20
C LYS A 89 -4.40 9.30 -3.10
N PHE A 90 -4.73 8.18 -2.46
CA PHE A 90 -3.89 7.57 -1.44
C PHE A 90 -2.68 6.89 -2.06
N SER A 91 -2.86 6.06 -3.11
CA SER A 91 -1.77 5.35 -3.77
C SER A 91 -0.76 6.31 -4.42
N GLU A 92 -1.24 7.33 -5.14
CA GLU A 92 -0.38 8.39 -5.69
C GLU A 92 0.43 9.11 -4.61
N CYS A 93 -0.21 9.45 -3.48
CA CYS A 93 0.47 10.12 -2.38
C CYS A 93 1.52 9.22 -1.72
N LEU A 94 1.22 7.93 -1.57
CA LEU A 94 2.14 6.93 -1.02
C LEU A 94 3.37 6.79 -1.92
N GLU A 95 3.17 6.58 -3.22
CA GLU A 95 4.26 6.47 -4.20
C GLU A 95 5.10 7.74 -4.26
N SER A 96 4.46 8.91 -4.32
CA SER A 96 5.15 10.20 -4.35
C SER A 96 5.97 10.41 -3.08
N THR A 97 5.45 10.02 -1.92
CA THR A 97 6.18 10.15 -0.65
C THR A 97 7.34 9.17 -0.59
N LEU A 98 7.17 7.95 -1.10
CA LEU A 98 8.26 6.99 -1.15
C LEU A 98 9.39 7.46 -2.08
N LYS A 99 9.05 8.04 -3.24
CA LYS A 99 10.01 8.71 -4.14
C LYS A 99 10.74 9.87 -3.47
N GLU A 100 10.01 10.69 -2.70
CA GLU A 100 10.58 11.78 -1.90
C GLU A 100 11.61 11.26 -0.87
N LEU A 101 11.28 10.18 -0.16
CA LEU A 101 12.15 9.61 0.89
C LEU A 101 13.40 8.91 0.35
N LEU A 102 13.28 8.22 -0.79
CA LEU A 102 14.39 7.47 -1.41
C LEU A 102 15.31 8.34 -2.27
N GLY A 103 14.81 9.48 -2.76
CA GLY A 103 15.49 10.25 -3.78
C GLY A 103 15.39 9.64 -5.19
N LYS A 104 15.65 10.47 -6.20
CA LYS A 104 15.37 10.15 -7.61
C LYS A 104 16.05 8.87 -8.08
N GLU A 105 17.35 8.75 -7.84
CA GLU A 105 18.19 7.64 -8.33
C GLU A 105 17.71 6.27 -7.83
N ILE A 106 17.46 6.14 -6.53
CA ILE A 106 17.05 4.86 -5.93
C ILE A 106 15.58 4.57 -6.27
N SER A 107 14.73 5.60 -6.32
CA SER A 107 13.31 5.43 -6.59
C SER A 107 13.00 4.78 -7.94
N GLU A 108 13.87 4.93 -8.94
CA GLU A 108 13.74 4.28 -10.25
C GLU A 108 13.91 2.75 -10.18
N SER A 109 14.55 2.25 -9.13
CA SER A 109 14.74 0.82 -8.87
C SER A 109 13.63 0.18 -8.02
N ILE A 110 12.74 0.99 -7.44
CA ILE A 110 11.63 0.54 -6.60
C ILE A 110 10.33 0.57 -7.42
N VAL A 111 9.64 -0.56 -7.46
CA VAL A 111 8.33 -0.67 -8.11
C VAL A 111 7.31 -1.15 -7.09
N ILE A 112 6.18 -0.46 -7.00
CA ILE A 112 5.03 -0.91 -6.20
C ILE A 112 4.06 -1.61 -7.13
N GLU A 113 3.71 -2.85 -6.82
CA GLU A 113 2.81 -3.68 -7.65
C GLU A 113 1.62 -4.14 -6.81
N HIS A 114 0.43 -4.12 -7.40
CA HIS A 114 -0.75 -4.69 -6.76
C HIS A 114 -0.68 -6.22 -6.75
N SER A 115 -0.97 -6.83 -5.61
CA SER A 115 -0.99 -8.29 -5.43
C SER A 115 -2.41 -8.74 -5.10
N ASN A 116 -2.98 -9.62 -5.94
CA ASN A 116 -4.42 -9.95 -5.88
C ASN A 116 -4.79 -11.08 -4.89
N ASP A 117 -3.83 -11.93 -4.47
CA ASP A 117 -4.11 -13.00 -3.51
C ASP A 117 -2.85 -13.44 -2.75
N GLY A 118 -2.39 -12.58 -1.83
CA GLY A 118 -1.28 -12.95 -0.94
C GLY A 118 -1.66 -14.04 0.07
N SER A 119 -2.95 -14.17 0.40
CA SER A 119 -3.42 -15.05 1.47
C SER A 119 -3.59 -16.51 1.04
N GLY A 120 -4.18 -16.77 -0.13
CA GLY A 120 -4.41 -18.10 -0.66
C GLY A 120 -3.14 -18.67 -1.29
N ILE A 121 -2.63 -18.01 -2.34
CA ILE A 121 -1.41 -18.44 -3.04
C ILE A 121 -0.22 -18.46 -2.08
N GLY A 122 -0.06 -17.44 -1.24
CA GLY A 122 1.04 -17.37 -0.28
C GLY A 122 0.99 -18.53 0.73
N ALA A 123 -0.19 -18.85 1.27
CA ALA A 123 -0.34 -19.99 2.19
C ALA A 123 -0.03 -21.33 1.51
N ALA A 124 -0.50 -21.52 0.26
CA ALA A 124 -0.21 -22.73 -0.50
C ALA A 124 1.29 -22.91 -0.78
N LEU A 125 1.98 -21.83 -1.18
CA LEU A 125 3.42 -21.85 -1.42
C LEU A 125 4.21 -22.14 -0.13
N LEU A 126 3.81 -21.55 1.00
CA LEU A 126 4.43 -21.84 2.29
C LEU A 126 4.23 -23.31 2.70
N ALA A 127 3.03 -23.85 2.53
CA ALA A 127 2.75 -25.27 2.81
C ALA A 127 3.57 -26.22 1.93
N ALA A 128 3.67 -25.94 0.63
CA ALA A 128 4.45 -26.74 -0.31
C ALA A 128 5.96 -26.65 -0.03
N SER A 129 6.47 -25.47 0.33
CA SER A 129 7.87 -25.30 0.76
C SER A 129 8.16 -26.10 2.03
N HIS A 130 7.24 -26.10 3.00
CA HIS A 130 7.39 -26.89 4.22
C HIS A 130 7.34 -28.40 3.96
N SER A 131 6.48 -28.88 3.06
CA SER A 131 6.39 -30.32 2.78
C SER A 131 7.68 -30.90 2.20
N GLN A 132 8.49 -30.11 1.50
CA GLN A 132 9.80 -30.57 0.99
C GLN A 132 10.84 -30.79 2.10
N TYR A 133 10.64 -30.20 3.29
CA TYR A 133 11.55 -30.38 4.43
C TYR A 133 11.16 -31.58 5.32
N LEU A 134 9.93 -32.09 5.24
CA LEU A 134 9.49 -33.25 6.03
C LEU A 134 10.22 -34.54 5.59
N ASP A 135 10.62 -34.64 4.33
CA ASP A 135 11.36 -35.79 3.81
C ASP A 135 12.84 -35.81 4.25
N VAL A 136 13.33 -34.74 4.90
CA VAL A 136 14.73 -34.62 5.36
C VAL A 136 14.89 -34.98 6.85
N GLU A 137 13.79 -34.99 7.63
CA GLU A 137 13.80 -35.30 9.06
C GLU A 137 13.48 -36.77 9.40
N SER A 138 13.28 -37.65 8.41
CA SER A 138 13.17 -39.08 8.69
C SER A 138 14.54 -39.61 9.14
N PRO A 139 14.75 -39.99 10.41
CA PRO A 139 16.00 -40.60 10.84
C PRO A 139 16.11 -41.93 10.08
N GLU A 140 17.28 -42.19 9.50
CA GLU A 140 17.63 -43.52 9.01
C GLU A 140 17.34 -44.53 10.13
N SER A 141 16.23 -45.26 10.00
CA SER A 141 15.95 -46.40 10.86
C SER A 141 17.06 -47.41 10.60
N GLY A 142 17.94 -47.55 11.59
CA GLY A 142 19.18 -48.32 11.50
C GLY A 142 18.98 -49.70 10.87
N GLN A 143 19.85 -50.01 9.91
CA GLN A 143 20.18 -51.38 9.56
C GLN A 143 20.83 -52.04 10.79
N SER A 144 20.09 -52.91 11.45
CA SER A 144 20.64 -53.93 12.33
C SER A 144 20.77 -55.23 11.52
N ASP A 145 22.00 -55.55 11.11
CA ASP A 145 22.45 -56.92 10.81
C ASP A 145 22.71 -57.70 12.12
#